data_AF-A0A4Y9ERJ7-F1
#
_entry.id   AF-A0A4Y9ERJ7-F1
#
_cell.length_a   1.000
_cell.length_b   1.000
_cell.length_c   1.000
_cell.angle_alpha   90.00
_cell.angle_beta   90.00
_cell.angle_gamma   90.00
#
_symmetry.space_group_name_H-M   'P 1'
#
loop_
_entity.id
_entity.type
_entity.pdbx_description
1 polymer ?
#
loop_
_entity_poly.entity_id
_entity_poly.type
_entity_poly.pdbx_seq_one_letter_code
_entity_poly.pdbx_strand_id
1 'polypeptide(L)' 'MRALALPAVLLLAACATTPAPAPVSPAQKAQLTQIEKAYAGGVITRDQYEAQKKKILTPK' A
#
# COMPACT_ATOMS: atom_id res chain seq x y z
N MET A 1 29.81 -36.31 -36.85
CA MET A 1 29.91 -34.93 -36.32
C MET A 1 28.82 -34.77 -35.26
N ARG A 2 29.17 -34.74 -33.97
CA ARG A 2 28.22 -34.56 -32.85
C ARG A 2 28.19 -33.08 -32.52
N ALA A 3 27.06 -32.41 -32.74
CA ALA A 3 26.86 -31.02 -32.34
C ALA A 3 26.47 -30.98 -30.87
N LEU A 4 27.23 -30.18 -30.11
CA LEU A 4 27.08 -29.95 -28.69
C LEU A 4 25.76 -29.25 -28.34
N ALA A 5 25.34 -29.47 -27.11
CA ALA A 5 24.06 -29.11 -26.55
C ALA A 5 24.13 -27.80 -25.71
N LEU A 6 22.98 -27.09 -25.68
CA LEU A 6 22.49 -26.12 -24.67
C LEU A 6 23.20 -24.74 -24.51
N PRO A 7 22.54 -23.72 -23.91
CA PRO A 7 21.14 -23.29 -24.00
C PRO A 7 21.00 -21.73 -23.94
N ALA A 8 19.79 -21.25 -23.64
CA ALA A 8 19.50 -19.95 -23.03
C ALA A 8 19.39 -18.73 -23.96
N VAL A 9 18.17 -18.41 -24.38
CA VAL A 9 17.73 -17.02 -24.32
C VAL A 9 16.43 -16.96 -23.53
N LEU A 10 16.60 -16.34 -22.37
CA LEU A 10 15.71 -16.08 -21.26
C LEU A 10 14.45 -15.32 -21.71
N LEU A 11 13.31 -15.70 -21.13
CA LEU A 11 12.05 -14.95 -21.13
C LEU A 11 12.30 -13.46 -20.80
N LEU A 12 11.85 -12.56 -21.68
CA LEU A 12 11.58 -11.17 -21.31
C LEU A 12 10.07 -10.96 -21.19
N ALA A 13 9.49 -11.47 -20.10
CA ALA A 13 8.18 -11.03 -19.64
C ALA A 13 8.34 -9.62 -19.07
N ALA A 14 8.00 -8.62 -19.88
CA ALA A 14 7.91 -7.23 -19.45
C ALA A 14 6.68 -7.08 -18.53
N CYS A 15 6.83 -7.44 -17.26
CA CYS A 15 5.91 -7.00 -16.22
C CYS A 15 6.09 -5.48 -16.08
N ALA A 16 5.15 -4.73 -16.65
CA ALA A 16 4.97 -3.33 -16.33
C ALA A 16 4.77 -3.21 -14.81
N THR A 17 5.79 -2.72 -14.11
CA THR A 17 5.71 -2.29 -12.72
C THR A 17 4.87 -1.02 -12.68
N THR A 18 3.54 -1.18 -12.69
CA THR A 18 2.65 -0.15 -12.17
C THR A 18 3.05 0.01 -10.70
N PRO A 19 3.48 1.19 -10.24
CA PRO A 19 3.75 1.39 -8.82
C PRO A 19 2.42 1.17 -8.08
N ALA A 20 2.29 0.02 -7.43
CA ALA A 20 1.17 -0.27 -6.57
C ALA A 20 1.13 0.85 -5.51
N PRO A 21 -0.03 1.51 -5.28
CA PRO A 21 -0.15 2.50 -4.23
C PRO A 21 0.32 1.85 -2.92
N ALA A 22 1.22 2.54 -2.21
CA ALA A 22 1.90 2.00 -1.04
C ALA A 22 0.92 1.24 -0.13
N PRO A 23 1.22 -0.03 0.23
CA PRO A 23 0.28 -0.84 0.99
C PRO A 23 0.07 -0.20 2.36
N VAL A 24 -1.13 0.34 2.58
CA VAL A 24 -1.53 0.83 3.90
C VAL A 24 -1.43 -0.33 4.89
N SER A 25 -0.55 -0.20 5.87
CA SER A 25 -0.25 -1.25 6.83
C SER A 25 -1.52 -1.64 7.59
N PRO A 26 -1.62 -2.89 8.07
CA PRO A 26 -2.77 -3.30 8.89
C PRO A 26 -2.95 -2.41 10.12
N ALA A 27 -1.85 -1.89 10.69
CA ALA A 27 -1.89 -0.91 11.78
C ALA A 27 -2.51 0.43 11.35
N GLN A 28 -2.20 0.93 10.14
CA GLN A 28 -2.84 2.14 9.60
C GLN A 28 -4.34 1.93 9.39
N LYS A 29 -4.76 0.77 8.87
CA LYS A 29 -6.18 0.44 8.71
C LYS A 29 -6.93 0.42 10.05
N ALA A 30 -6.35 -0.19 11.09
CA ALA A 30 -6.97 -0.21 12.41
C ALA A 30 -7.15 1.20 13.00
N GLN A 31 -6.12 2.06 12.86
CA GLN A 31 -6.19 3.45 13.30
C GLN A 31 -7.23 4.27 12.54
N LEU A 32 -7.33 4.09 11.21
CA LEU A 32 -8.35 4.74 10.39
C LEU A 32 -9.78 4.37 10.85
N THR A 33 -10.03 3.08 11.08
CA THR A 33 -11.32 2.61 11.59
C THR A 33 -11.65 3.22 12.96
N GLN A 34 -10.66 3.37 13.84
CA GLN A 34 -10.88 3.93 15.18
C GLN A 34 -11.25 5.42 15.12
N ILE A 35 -10.54 6.22 14.31
CA ILE A 35 -10.86 7.64 14.17
C ILE A 35 -12.19 7.86 13.43
N GLU A 36 -12.55 6.98 12.50
CA GLU A 36 -13.83 7.03 11.81
C GLU A 36 -15.00 6.77 12.76
N LYS A 37 -14.87 5.77 13.64
CA LYS A 37 -15.85 5.52 14.70
C LYS A 37 -15.96 6.70 15.67
N ALA A 38 -14.84 7.30 16.05
CA ALA A 38 -14.83 8.48 16.93
C ALA A 38 -15.53 9.68 16.27
N TYR A 39 -15.31 9.89 14.96
CA TYR A 39 -15.97 10.95 14.20
C TYR A 39 -17.48 10.68 14.04
N ALA A 40 -17.85 9.46 13.66
CA ALA A 40 -19.25 9.04 13.53
C ALA A 40 -20.01 9.09 14.87
N GLY A 41 -19.33 8.81 15.97
CA GLY A 41 -19.88 8.95 17.33
C GLY A 41 -19.87 10.38 17.87
N GLY A 42 -19.38 11.38 17.11
CA GLY A 42 -19.30 12.77 17.54
C GLY A 42 -18.28 13.05 18.64
N VAL A 43 -17.37 12.11 18.92
CA VAL A 43 -16.32 12.24 19.95
C VAL A 43 -15.24 13.22 19.50
N ILE A 44 -14.96 13.25 18.19
CA ILE A 44 -13.99 14.17 17.58
C ILE A 44 -14.66 15.02 16.51
N THR A 45 -14.12 16.21 16.28
CA THR A 45 -14.58 17.10 15.21
C THR A 45 -13.99 16.69 13.86
N ARG A 46 -14.58 17.20 12.77
CA ARG A 46 -14.09 16.96 11.40
C ARG A 46 -12.62 17.32 11.24
N ASP A 47 -12.18 18.43 11.82
CA ASP A 47 -10.78 18.88 11.73
C ASP A 47 -9.82 17.90 12.40
N GLN A 48 -10.21 17.33 13.55
CA GLN A 48 -9.40 16.32 14.24
C GLN A 48 -9.34 15.01 13.45
N TYR A 49 -10.46 14.56 12.87
CA TYR A 49 -10.49 13.39 12.00
C TYR A 49 -9.53 13.54 10.82
N GLU A 50 -9.59 14.67 10.11
CA GLU A 50 -8.73 14.95 8.96
C GLU A 50 -7.24 15.03 9.37
N ALA A 51 -6.93 15.66 10.51
CA ALA A 51 -5.56 15.74 11.02
C ALA A 51 -5.00 14.35 11.38
N GLN A 52 -5.79 13.50 12.04
CA GLN A 52 -5.38 12.14 12.40
C GLN A 52 -5.23 11.25 11.16
N LYS A 53 -6.19 11.31 10.23
CA LYS A 53 -6.14 10.58 8.94
C LYS A 53 -4.86 10.90 8.16
N LYS A 54 -4.47 12.18 8.07
CA LYS A 54 -3.22 12.60 7.43
C LYS A 54 -1.99 12.03 8.12
N LYS A 55 -1.94 12.05 9.45
CA LYS A 55 -0.83 11.46 10.22
C LYS A 55 -0.70 9.95 9.99
N ILE A 56 -1.83 9.24 9.85
CA ILE A 56 -1.84 7.79 9.62
C ILE A 56 -1.33 7.47 8.21
N LEU A 57 -1.78 8.23 7.20
CA LEU A 57 -1.43 8.02 5.79
C LEU A 57 -0.02 8.52 5.41
N THR A 58 0.50 9.52 6.12
CA THR A 58 1.85 10.06 5.93
C THR A 58 2.66 9.87 7.21
N PRO A 59 3.11 8.63 7.50
CA PRO A 59 4.08 8.42 8.56
C PRO A 59 5.38 9.16 8.17
N LYS A 60 5.85 10.04 9.05
CA LYS A 60 7.15 10.72 8.91
C LYS A 60 8.29 9.74 9.10
#